data_AF-A0A7K0A7V8-F1
#
_entry.id   AF-A0A7K0A7V8-F1
#
_cell.length_a   1.000
_cell.length_b   1.000
_cell.length_c   1.000
_cell.angle_alpha   90.00
_cell.angle_beta   90.00
_cell.angle_gamma   90.00
#
_symmetry.space_group_name_H-M   'P 1'
#
loop_
_entity.id
_entity.type
_entity.pdbx_description
1 polymer ?
#
loop_
_entity_poly.entity_id
_entity_poly.type
_entity_poly.pdbx_seq_one_letter_code
_entity_poly.pdbx_strand_id
1 'polypeptide(L)' 'MDRVLRLVEEPWDAWPARPPAGEPEFRETTFGEHGEGLISFYVDDATETIRIVNLVWLG' A
#
# COMPACT_ATOMS: atom_id res chain seq x y z
N MET A 1 -1.54 11.25 10.96
CA MET A 1 -1.18 9.88 11.43
C MET A 1 -2.26 8.86 11.06
N ASP A 2 -3.48 9.29 10.73
CA ASP A 2 -4.63 8.42 10.45
C ASP A 2 -4.56 7.59 9.16
N ARG A 3 -3.85 8.02 8.11
CA ARG A 3 -3.85 7.28 6.82
C ARG A 3 -2.99 6.02 6.80
N VAL A 4 -1.89 5.97 7.56
CA VAL A 4 -1.10 4.73 7.68
C VAL A 4 -1.89 3.67 8.46
N LEU A 5 -2.69 4.09 9.45
CA LEU A 5 -3.64 3.22 10.15
C LEU A 5 -4.74 2.70 9.19
N ARG A 6 -5.26 3.53 8.28
CA ARG A 6 -6.20 3.06 7.25
C ARG A 6 -5.62 2.02 6.30
N LEU A 7 -4.31 2.06 6.01
CA LEU A 7 -3.67 0.98 5.24
C LEU A 7 -3.68 -0.35 5.96
N VAL A 8 -3.56 -0.32 7.29
CA VAL A 8 -3.62 -1.52 8.13
C VAL A 8 -5.05 -2.04 8.23
N GLU A 9 -6.03 -1.13 8.26
CA GLU A 9 -7.45 -1.48 8.34
C GLU A 9 -8.01 -1.99 7.00
N GLU A 10 -7.65 -1.36 5.87
CA GLU A 10 -8.21 -1.65 4.54
C GLU A 10 -7.14 -1.64 3.43
N PRO A 11 -6.15 -2.55 3.47
CA PRO A 11 -5.05 -2.59 2.48
C PRO A 11 -5.55 -2.83 1.04
N TRP A 12 -6.74 -3.40 0.89
CA TRP A 12 -7.40 -3.73 -0.37
C TRP A 12 -8.05 -2.54 -1.08
N ASP A 13 -8.10 -1.36 -0.44
CA ASP A 13 -8.58 -0.13 -1.08
C ASP A 13 -7.46 0.61 -1.87
N ALA A 14 -6.22 0.13 -1.78
CA ALA A 14 -5.09 0.69 -2.51
C ALA A 14 -5.11 0.28 -4.00
N TRP A 15 -4.57 1.15 -4.87
CA TRP A 15 -4.64 0.94 -6.31
C TRP A 15 -3.76 -0.22 -6.76
N PRO A 16 -4.27 -1.17 -7.56
CA PRO A 16 -3.47 -2.23 -8.13
C PRO A 16 -2.54 -1.67 -9.20
N ALA A 17 -1.23 -1.73 -8.96
CA ALA A 17 -0.23 -1.17 -9.86
C ALA A 17 0.17 -2.14 -11.00
N ARG A 18 -0.22 -3.42 -10.94
CA ARG A 18 0.00 -4.41 -12.00
C ARG A 18 -1.13 -5.46 -12.05
N PRO A 19 -1.49 -6.00 -13.23
CA PRO A 19 -2.39 -7.15 -13.31
C PRO A 19 -1.82 -8.37 -12.55
N PRO A 20 -2.68 -9.18 -11.89
CA PRO A 20 -2.25 -10.31 -11.08
C PRO A 20 -1.58 -11.37 -11.95
N ALA A 21 -0.30 -11.65 -11.67
CA ALA A 21 0.54 -12.56 -12.44
C ALA A 21 1.11 -13.71 -11.58
N GLY A 22 0.31 -14.22 -10.63
CA GLY A 22 0.73 -15.30 -9.73
C GLY A 22 1.72 -14.88 -8.63
N GLU A 23 2.01 -13.58 -8.53
CA GLU A 23 2.79 -12.95 -7.45
C GLU A 23 1.83 -12.19 -6.51
N PRO A 24 2.22 -11.93 -5.25
CA PRO A 24 1.49 -11.03 -4.35
C PRO A 24 1.15 -9.72 -5.06
N GLU A 25 -0.04 -9.19 -4.84
CA GLU A 25 -0.53 -8.04 -5.58
C GLU A 25 0.23 -6.78 -5.17
N PHE A 26 0.93 -6.15 -6.12
CA PHE A 26 1.64 -4.90 -5.88
C PHE A 26 0.68 -3.72 -5.93
N ARG A 27 0.66 -2.94 -4.86
CA ARG A 27 -0.25 -1.82 -4.64
C ARG A 27 0.49 -0.58 -4.18
N GLU A 28 -0.06 0.57 -4.53
CA GLU A 28 0.46 1.88 -4.15
C GLU A 28 -0.64 2.79 -3.59
N THR A 29 -0.24 3.68 -2.69
CA THR A 29 -1.15 4.61 -2.03
C THR A 29 -0.42 5.84 -1.51
N THR A 30 -1.12 6.97 -1.44
CA THR A 30 -0.57 8.23 -0.93
C THR A 30 -1.09 8.56 0.47
N PHE A 31 -0.21 9.14 1.29
CA PHE A 31 -0.53 9.58 2.64
C PHE A 31 -0.23 11.07 2.84
N GLY A 32 -0.78 11.60 3.94
CA GLY A 32 -0.80 13.03 4.24
C GLY A 32 -1.99 13.75 3.57
N GLU A 33 -2.27 14.98 4.00
CA GLU A 33 -3.45 15.73 3.54
C GLU A 33 -3.34 16.17 2.08
N HIS A 34 -2.11 16.40 1.61
CA HIS A 34 -1.81 16.91 0.27
C HIS A 34 -1.02 15.92 -0.59
N GLY A 35 -0.84 14.68 -0.14
CA GLY A 35 -0.07 13.66 -0.86
C GLY A 35 1.44 13.76 -0.63
N GLU A 36 1.83 14.11 0.59
CA GLU A 36 3.20 14.32 1.03
C GLU A 36 4.03 13.02 1.09
N GLY A 37 3.42 11.86 0.87
CA GLY A 37 4.17 10.63 0.73
C GLY A 37 3.45 9.54 -0.03
N LEU A 38 4.24 8.54 -0.41
CA LEU A 38 3.83 7.36 -1.17
C LEU A 38 4.29 6.12 -0.42
N ILE A 39 3.42 5.12 -0.35
CA ILE A 39 3.74 3.77 0.13
C ILE A 39 3.51 2.81 -1.01
N SER A 40 4.50 1.95 -1.27
CA SER A 40 4.38 0.83 -2.21
C SER A 40 4.55 -0.47 -1.44
N PHE A 41 3.65 -1.42 -1.66
CA PHE A 41 3.58 -2.66 -0.88
C PHE A 41 3.02 -3.81 -1.70
N TYR A 42 3.26 -5.02 -1.19
CA TYR A 42 2.62 -6.23 -1.68
C TYR A 42 1.54 -6.67 -0.71
N VAL A 43 0.44 -7.20 -1.23
CA VAL A 43 -0.60 -7.88 -0.46
C VAL A 43 -0.62 -9.36 -0.82
N ASP A 44 -0.65 -10.21 0.20
CA ASP A 44 -0.78 -11.66 0.07
C ASP A 44 -2.10 -12.11 0.73
N ASP A 45 -3.09 -12.47 -0.10
CA ASP A 45 -4.40 -12.97 0.31
C ASP A 45 -4.33 -14.26 1.14
N ALA A 46 -3.38 -15.15 0.82
CA ALA A 46 -3.34 -16.47 1.43
C ALA A 46 -2.84 -16.42 2.88
N THR A 47 -2.00 -15.44 3.18
CA THR A 47 -1.39 -15.24 4.51
C THR A 47 -1.95 -14.04 5.26
N GLU A 48 -2.83 -13.25 4.64
CA GLU A 48 -3.36 -11.98 5.16
C GLU A 48 -2.23 -11.03 5.58
N THR A 49 -1.15 -10.96 4.79
CA THR A 49 0.01 -10.12 5.09
C THR A 49 0.18 -8.98 4.09
N ILE A 50 0.69 -7.86 4.61
CA ILE A 50 1.23 -6.77 3.79
C ILE A 50 2.74 -6.69 3.95
N ARG A 51 3.45 -6.54 2.84
CA ARG A 51 4.90 -6.30 2.83
C ARG A 51 5.17 -4.95 2.20
N ILE A 52 5.51 -3.97 3.04
CA ILE A 52 5.93 -2.66 2.60
C ILE A 52 7.34 -2.77 2.00
N VAL A 53 7.51 -2.29 0.77
CA VAL A 53 8.80 -2.34 0.07
C VAL A 53 9.40 -0.96 -0.17
N ASN A 54 8.57 0.07 -0.15
CA ASN A 54 9.02 1.44 -0.30
C ASN A 54 8.14 2.41 0.49
N LEU A 55 8.78 3.44 1.04
CA LEU A 55 8.13 4.61 1.62
C LEU A 55 8.90 5.84 1.17
N VAL A 56 8.22 6.72 0.45
CA VAL A 56 8.74 8.03 0.05
C VAL A 56 8.01 9.09 0.85
N TRP A 57 8.78 10.01 1.42
CA TRP A 57 8.26 11.17 2.14
C TRP A 57 8.88 12.45 1.59
N LEU A 58 8.02 13.36 1.18
CA LEU A 58 8.33 14.70 0.70
C LEU A 58 8.15 15.66 1.90
N GLY A 59 9.11 15.64 2.81
CA GLY A 59 9.17 16.58 3.95
C GLY A 59 9.54 17.99 3.52
#